data_AF-A0A165E8P2-F1
#
_entry.id   AF-A0A165E8P2-F1
#
_cell.length_a   1.000
_cell.length_b   1.000
_cell.length_c   1.000
_cell.angle_alpha   90.00
_cell.angle_beta   90.00
_cell.angle_gamma   90.00
#
_symmetry.space_group_name_H-M   'P 1'
#
loop_
_entity.id
_entity.type
_entity.pdbx_description
1 polymer ?
#
loop_
_entity_poly.entity_id
_entity_poly.type
_entity_poly.pdbx_seq_one_letter_code
_entity_poly.pdbx_strand_id
1 'polypeptide(L)'
;MGRRTVDTTRRMTRNGLRAHLQQQFAQLPLEIVCAIVTIAARDNISAGNRRWVAQSLAIVCKLFCDAAEPVLVESVWIWRHTNFDNVRPGRFTRTKHLYVASPLVVWSPEEFPSLEALTGRPFDVERIQRARYALPPRLTLHFYAESWDFAGGPPWIETLNGVTHLRINDYSAYECPLELLPASVTHLVLALSRRPNSNTPWGDEYTVKLEDQVTRILASSRLHLARVLISLNDMQPGDAIRILAHMRQTFDASSCDARLWVDESSTQGLSAGEKELLDPAQTEIWYAGRPLHSQSSPSP
;
A
#
# COMPACT_ATOMS: atom_id res chain seq x y z
N MET A 1 -68.60 -1.26 -30.96
CA MET A 1 -68.08 -0.17 -30.09
C MET A 1 -67.24 -0.80 -29.00
N GLY A 2 -65.92 -0.65 -29.06
CA GLY A 2 -64.97 -1.35 -28.18
C GLY A 2 -64.87 -0.73 -26.78
N ARG A 3 -64.87 -1.60 -25.76
CA ARG A 3 -64.56 -1.24 -24.37
C ARG A 3 -63.09 -0.80 -24.27
N ARG A 4 -62.85 0.47 -23.93
CA ARG A 4 -61.56 0.92 -23.41
C ARG A 4 -61.46 0.50 -21.94
N THR A 5 -60.69 -0.53 -21.67
CA THR A 5 -60.07 -0.75 -20.35
C THR A 5 -59.12 0.41 -20.09
N VAL A 6 -59.47 1.28 -19.13
CA VAL A 6 -58.59 2.32 -18.63
C VAL A 6 -57.60 1.64 -17.70
N ASP A 7 -56.43 1.34 -18.23
CA ASP A 7 -55.27 0.88 -17.47
C ASP A 7 -54.96 1.91 -16.38
N THR A 8 -55.23 1.56 -15.12
CA THR A 8 -55.02 2.44 -13.99
C THR A 8 -53.57 2.34 -13.55
N THR A 9 -52.65 2.86 -14.37
CA THR A 9 -51.26 3.08 -13.95
C THR A 9 -51.28 4.21 -12.93
N ARG A 10 -51.45 3.83 -11.66
CA ARG A 10 -51.45 4.69 -10.49
C ARG A 10 -50.07 5.35 -10.39
N ARG A 11 -49.90 6.51 -11.02
CA ARG A 11 -48.73 7.38 -10.85
C ARG A 11 -48.66 7.77 -9.37
N MET A 12 -47.85 7.04 -8.60
CA MET A 12 -47.44 7.50 -7.28
C MET A 12 -46.76 8.85 -7.47
N THR A 13 -47.33 9.88 -6.85
CA THR A 13 -46.68 11.20 -6.79
C THR A 13 -45.37 11.05 -6.03
N ARG A 14 -44.38 11.87 -6.37
CA ARG A 14 -43.03 11.85 -5.75
C ARG A 14 -43.08 11.88 -4.21
N ASN A 15 -44.13 12.50 -3.64
CA ASN A 15 -44.40 12.54 -2.20
C ASN A 15 -44.93 11.20 -1.65
N GLY A 16 -45.80 10.51 -2.38
CA GLY A 16 -46.29 9.18 -1.99
C GLY A 16 -45.20 8.11 -2.04
N LEU A 17 -44.29 8.20 -3.03
CA LEU A 17 -43.11 7.34 -3.09
C LEU A 17 -42.18 7.60 -1.89
N ARG A 18 -41.95 8.87 -1.53
CA ARG A 18 -41.09 9.25 -0.38
C ARG A 18 -41.64 8.75 0.95
N ALA A 19 -42.94 8.92 1.19
CA ALA A 19 -43.59 8.44 2.41
C ALA A 19 -43.57 6.91 2.52
N HIS A 20 -43.81 6.21 1.40
CA HIS A 20 -43.74 4.75 1.36
C HIS A 20 -42.33 4.22 1.64
N LEU A 21 -41.31 4.81 1.00
CA LEU A 21 -39.91 4.45 1.25
C LEU A 21 -39.52 4.74 2.70
N GLN A 22 -39.89 5.91 3.26
CA GLN A 22 -39.62 6.23 4.66
C GLN A 22 -40.23 5.19 5.62
N GLN A 23 -41.44 4.71 5.34
CA GLN A 23 -42.10 3.71 6.18
C GLN A 23 -41.43 2.33 6.08
N GLN A 24 -40.92 1.95 4.91
CA GLN A 24 -40.14 0.73 4.73
C GLN A 24 -38.77 0.81 5.42
N PHE A 25 -38.07 1.95 5.29
CA PHE A 25 -36.77 2.15 5.93
C PHE A 25 -36.88 2.25 7.46
N ALA A 26 -38.00 2.74 7.99
CA ALA A 26 -38.25 2.79 9.43
C ALA A 26 -38.36 1.41 10.10
N GLN A 27 -38.54 0.33 9.33
CA GLN A 27 -38.66 -1.03 9.85
C GLN A 27 -37.34 -1.81 9.83
N LEU A 28 -36.27 -1.25 9.24
CA LEU A 28 -34.98 -1.92 9.19
C LEU A 28 -34.31 -1.90 10.56
N PRO A 29 -33.86 -3.06 11.08
CA PRO A 29 -33.06 -3.11 12.29
C PRO A 29 -31.80 -2.25 12.13
N LEU A 30 -31.42 -1.54 13.19
CA LEU A 30 -30.28 -0.61 13.15
C LEU A 30 -28.98 -1.33 12.80
N GLU A 31 -28.83 -2.58 13.21
CA GLU A 31 -27.69 -3.44 12.91
C GLU A 31 -27.54 -3.67 11.40
N ILE A 32 -28.65 -3.87 10.70
CA ILE A 32 -28.68 -4.05 9.25
C ILE A 32 -28.34 -2.72 8.55
N VAL A 33 -28.86 -1.60 9.05
CA VAL A 33 -28.52 -0.27 8.54
C VAL A 33 -27.03 0.00 8.70
N CYS A 34 -26.45 -0.26 9.88
CA CYS A 34 -25.01 -0.13 10.11
C CYS A 34 -24.19 -1.01 9.17
N ALA A 35 -24.57 -2.28 8.99
CA ALA A 35 -23.88 -3.18 8.07
C ALA A 35 -23.91 -2.66 6.62
N ILE A 36 -25.08 -2.20 6.14
CA ILE A 36 -25.21 -1.61 4.81
C ILE A 36 -24.32 -0.37 4.66
N VAL A 37 -24.32 0.52 5.66
CA VAL A 37 -23.49 1.74 5.64
C VAL A 37 -22.01 1.40 5.64
N THR A 38 -21.56 0.46 6.47
CA THR A 38 -20.16 0.02 6.53
C THR A 38 -19.72 -0.64 5.22
N ILE A 39 -20.55 -1.51 4.61
CA ILE A 39 -20.27 -2.13 3.32
C ILE A 39 -20.21 -1.06 2.22
N ALA A 40 -21.21 -0.18 2.15
CA ALA A 40 -21.23 0.91 1.18
C ALA A 40 -20.02 1.84 1.33
N ALA A 41 -19.59 2.13 2.56
CA ALA A 41 -18.39 2.90 2.83
C ALA A 41 -17.14 2.21 2.26
N ARG A 42 -16.97 0.90 2.51
CA ARG A 42 -15.85 0.10 2.00
C ARG A 42 -15.82 0.08 0.47
N ASP A 43 -16.93 -0.28 -0.16
CA ASP A 43 -17.03 -0.37 -1.62
C ASP A 43 -16.70 0.97 -2.29
N ASN A 44 -17.21 2.07 -1.72
CA ASN A 44 -16.93 3.40 -2.25
C ASN A 44 -15.49 3.83 -2.01
N ILE A 45 -14.87 3.48 -0.87
CA ILE A 45 -13.45 3.77 -0.63
C ILE A 45 -12.57 3.01 -1.62
N SER A 46 -12.86 1.72 -1.85
CA SER A 46 -12.15 0.90 -2.84
C SER A 46 -12.31 1.42 -4.27
N ALA A 47 -13.47 2.03 -4.59
CA ALA A 47 -13.72 2.68 -5.87
C ALA A 47 -13.14 4.12 -5.98
N GLY A 48 -12.38 4.60 -4.98
CA GLY A 48 -11.78 5.94 -4.99
C GLY A 48 -12.71 7.08 -4.51
N ASN A 49 -13.94 6.77 -4.10
CA ASN A 49 -14.95 7.75 -3.68
C ASN A 49 -14.88 8.11 -2.18
N ARG A 50 -13.67 8.19 -1.60
CA ARG A 50 -13.47 8.48 -0.16
C ARG A 50 -14.15 9.77 0.30
N ARG A 51 -14.13 10.80 -0.54
CA ARG A 51 -14.73 12.11 -0.25
C ARG A 51 -16.24 12.02 -0.08
N TRP A 52 -16.93 11.21 -0.88
CA TRP A 52 -18.37 10.99 -0.75
C TRP A 52 -18.70 10.27 0.57
N VAL A 53 -17.90 9.28 0.96
CA VAL A 53 -18.08 8.61 2.26
C VAL A 53 -17.94 9.61 3.41
N ALA A 54 -16.89 10.44 3.39
CA ALA A 54 -16.63 11.41 4.45
C ALA A 54 -17.62 12.59 4.48
N GLN A 55 -18.05 13.09 3.31
CA GLN A 55 -18.81 14.35 3.19
C GLN A 55 -20.28 14.15 2.82
N SER A 56 -20.73 12.93 2.56
CA SER A 56 -22.13 12.64 2.22
C SER A 56 -22.68 11.53 3.09
N LEU A 57 -22.00 10.38 3.18
CA LEU A 57 -22.50 9.25 3.97
C LEU A 57 -22.37 9.49 5.48
N ALA A 58 -21.18 9.87 5.95
CA ALA A 58 -20.90 10.02 7.38
C ALA A 58 -21.63 11.21 8.03
N ILE A 59 -22.13 12.18 7.25
CA ILE A 59 -22.81 13.37 7.77
C ILE A 59 -24.34 13.23 7.84
N VAL A 60 -24.92 12.12 7.36
CA VAL A 60 -26.38 11.93 7.34
C VAL A 60 -26.96 11.96 8.75
N CYS A 61 -26.40 11.18 9.65
CA CYS A 61 -26.79 11.10 11.05
C CYS A 61 -25.66 10.47 11.87
N LYS A 62 -25.79 10.52 13.20
CA LYS A 62 -24.80 9.94 14.12
C LYS A 62 -24.55 8.45 13.84
N LEU A 63 -25.60 7.66 13.60
CA LEU A 63 -25.47 6.23 13.32
C LEU A 63 -24.61 5.96 12.07
N PHE A 64 -24.81 6.76 11.01
CA PHE A 64 -24.04 6.61 9.79
C PHE A 64 -22.59 7.04 9.99
N CYS A 65 -22.37 8.11 10.76
CA CYS A 65 -21.04 8.53 11.17
C CYS A 65 -20.33 7.40 11.93
N ASP A 66 -20.97 6.84 12.97
CA ASP A 66 -20.40 5.78 13.81
C ASP A 66 -20.12 4.48 13.02
N ALA A 67 -20.91 4.20 11.97
CA ALA A 67 -20.72 3.04 11.10
C ALA A 67 -19.67 3.25 9.99
N ALA A 68 -19.52 4.48 9.47
CA ALA A 68 -18.60 4.82 8.39
C ALA A 68 -17.22 5.28 8.91
N GLU A 69 -17.14 5.90 10.09
CA GLU A 69 -15.90 6.41 10.67
C GLU A 69 -14.84 5.32 10.81
N PRO A 70 -15.12 4.11 11.35
CA PRO A 70 -14.12 3.06 11.45
C PRO A 70 -13.50 2.68 10.10
N VAL A 71 -14.28 2.74 9.02
CA VAL A 71 -13.79 2.47 7.65
C VAL A 71 -12.95 3.63 7.14
N LEU A 72 -13.36 4.87 7.42
CA LEU A 72 -12.62 6.07 7.04
C LEU A 72 -11.26 6.19 7.75
N VAL A 73 -11.16 5.70 8.98
CA VAL A 73 -9.91 5.73 9.77
C VAL A 73 -9.11 4.44 9.72
N GLU A 74 -9.60 3.39 9.04
CA GLU A 74 -8.85 2.14 8.86
C GLU A 74 -7.50 2.39 8.16
N SER A 75 -7.45 3.36 7.26
CA SER A 75 -6.22 3.81 6.57
C SER A 75 -6.09 5.33 6.64
N VAL A 76 -5.03 5.81 7.28
CA VAL A 76 -4.80 7.24 7.55
C VAL A 76 -3.64 7.76 6.72
N TRP A 77 -3.82 8.97 6.18
CA TRP A 77 -2.88 9.64 5.30
C TRP A 77 -2.44 10.96 5.93
N ILE A 78 -1.15 11.09 6.19
CA ILE A 78 -0.53 12.27 6.80
C ILE A 78 0.25 13.03 5.72
N TRP A 79 -0.27 14.20 5.37
CA TRP A 79 0.31 15.10 4.36
C TRP A 79 0.87 16.37 4.99
N ARG A 80 1.59 17.17 4.19
CA ARG A 80 1.96 18.53 4.57
C ARG A 80 0.66 19.26 4.95
N HIS A 81 0.59 19.79 6.17
CA HIS A 81 -0.57 20.48 6.77
C HIS A 81 -1.66 19.62 7.44
N THR A 82 -1.46 18.31 7.64
CA THR A 82 -2.36 17.57 8.54
C THR A 82 -2.19 18.10 9.97
N ASN A 83 -3.19 18.79 10.48
CA ASN A 83 -3.22 19.29 11.86
C ASN A 83 -3.90 18.24 12.77
N PHE A 84 -3.15 17.75 13.76
CA PHE A 84 -3.62 16.78 14.77
C PHE A 84 -4.17 17.44 16.05
N ASP A 85 -3.97 18.75 16.25
CA ASP A 85 -4.28 19.49 17.48
C ASP A 85 -5.76 19.40 17.91
N ASN A 86 -6.66 19.09 16.97
CA ASN A 86 -8.12 19.00 17.21
C ASN A 86 -8.67 17.58 17.03
N VAL A 87 -7.81 16.57 16.93
CA VAL A 87 -8.24 15.18 16.82
C VAL A 87 -8.66 14.67 18.20
N ARG A 88 -9.83 14.03 18.28
CA ARG A 88 -10.29 13.40 19.53
C ARG A 88 -9.29 12.32 19.97
N PRO A 89 -8.93 12.26 21.26
CA PRO A 89 -8.10 11.17 21.78
C PRO A 89 -8.66 9.81 21.38
N GLY A 90 -7.79 8.91 20.92
CA GLY A 90 -8.15 7.55 20.56
C GLY A 90 -8.86 7.36 19.22
N ARG A 91 -9.09 8.42 18.43
CA ARG A 91 -9.73 8.33 17.12
C ARG A 91 -9.06 7.34 16.17
N PHE A 92 -7.73 7.28 16.21
CA PHE A 92 -6.91 6.45 15.33
C PHE A 92 -6.53 5.09 15.94
N THR A 93 -7.12 4.71 17.07
CA THR A 93 -6.82 3.43 17.75
C THR A 93 -7.05 2.20 16.90
N ARG A 94 -7.96 2.29 15.92
CA ARG A 94 -8.32 1.22 14.98
C ARG A 94 -7.65 1.35 13.61
N THR A 95 -6.81 2.36 13.41
CA THR A 95 -6.06 2.53 12.18
C THR A 95 -5.12 1.35 12.01
N LYS A 96 -5.24 0.68 10.87
CA LYS A 96 -4.38 -0.45 10.51
C LYS A 96 -3.25 -0.02 9.59
N HIS A 97 -3.50 0.96 8.73
CA HIS A 97 -2.55 1.36 7.71
C HIS A 97 -2.26 2.85 7.81
N LEU A 98 -0.98 3.20 7.84
CA LEU A 98 -0.54 4.59 7.95
C LEU A 98 0.34 4.97 6.77
N TYR A 99 0.03 6.10 6.14
CA TYR A 99 0.77 6.67 5.03
C TYR A 99 1.32 8.03 5.44
N VAL A 100 2.64 8.18 5.45
CA VAL A 100 3.33 9.41 5.82
C VAL A 100 4.06 9.94 4.61
N ALA A 101 3.64 11.11 4.12
CA ALA A 101 4.27 11.78 2.97
C ALA A 101 5.12 13.00 3.37
N SER A 102 5.05 13.43 4.63
CA SER A 102 5.59 14.73 5.08
C SER A 102 6.55 14.62 6.27
N PRO A 103 7.79 15.16 6.17
CA PRO A 103 8.79 15.10 7.24
C PRO A 103 8.51 16.03 8.43
N LEU A 104 7.50 16.90 8.32
CA LEU A 104 7.24 17.99 9.28
C LEU A 104 6.08 17.74 10.23
N VAL A 105 5.30 16.67 10.05
CA VAL A 105 4.19 16.40 10.95
C VAL A 105 4.70 15.63 12.15
N VAL A 106 4.57 16.23 13.34
CA VAL A 106 4.79 15.53 14.61
C VAL A 106 3.50 14.77 14.91
N TRP A 107 3.56 13.45 14.81
CA TRP A 107 2.49 12.56 15.24
C TRP A 107 3.05 11.63 16.31
N SER A 108 2.21 11.22 17.26
CA SER A 108 2.62 10.27 18.30
C SER A 108 2.30 8.84 17.85
N PRO A 109 3.29 7.92 17.83
CA PRO A 109 3.03 6.51 17.54
C PRO A 109 1.98 5.86 18.45
N GLU A 110 1.78 6.40 19.67
CA GLU A 110 0.73 5.99 20.61
C GLU A 110 -0.69 6.11 20.05
N GLU A 111 -0.91 6.98 19.07
CA GLU A 111 -2.22 7.18 18.45
C GLU A 111 -2.65 5.99 17.60
N PHE A 112 -1.69 5.13 17.22
CA PHE A 112 -1.89 4.05 16.25
C PHE A 112 -1.46 2.67 16.80
N PRO A 113 -2.06 2.17 17.90
CA PRO A 113 -1.70 0.88 18.52
C PRO A 113 -2.03 -0.34 17.66
N SER A 114 -2.88 -0.22 16.65
CA SER A 114 -3.35 -1.35 15.81
C SER A 114 -2.69 -1.39 14.43
N LEU A 115 -1.53 -0.73 14.24
CA LEU A 115 -0.88 -0.69 12.92
C LEU A 115 -0.43 -2.07 12.46
N GLU A 116 -0.89 -2.43 11.27
CA GLU A 116 -0.50 -3.61 10.52
C GLU A 116 0.46 -3.23 9.37
N ALA A 117 0.38 -2.00 8.85
CA ALA A 117 1.23 -1.49 7.78
C ALA A 117 1.60 -0.02 7.94
N LEU A 118 2.84 0.33 7.56
CA LEU A 118 3.34 1.69 7.50
C LEU A 118 4.00 1.95 6.14
N THR A 119 3.65 3.07 5.50
CA THR A 119 4.36 3.63 4.35
C THR A 119 4.93 4.99 4.74
N GLY A 120 6.23 5.20 4.59
CA GLY A 120 6.88 6.44 5.02
C GLY A 120 8.33 6.53 4.59
N ARG A 121 9.00 7.63 4.98
CA ARG A 121 10.44 7.81 4.73
C ARG A 121 11.24 7.17 5.88
N PRO A 122 12.53 6.88 5.67
CA PRO A 122 13.40 6.36 6.74
C PRO A 122 13.33 7.18 8.04
N PHE A 123 13.26 8.51 7.92
CA PHE A 123 13.16 9.41 9.06
C PHE A 123 11.85 9.26 9.85
N ASP A 124 10.73 9.00 9.17
CA ASP A 124 9.44 8.76 9.82
C ASP A 124 9.48 7.45 10.62
N VAL A 125 10.13 6.42 10.07
CA VAL A 125 10.35 5.13 10.73
C VAL A 125 11.26 5.27 11.95
N GLU A 126 12.35 6.03 11.83
CA GLU A 126 13.28 6.26 12.93
C GLU A 126 12.60 6.93 14.13
N ARG A 127 11.70 7.89 13.88
CA ARG A 127 10.92 8.54 14.94
C ARG A 127 10.09 7.54 15.75
N ILE A 128 9.46 6.56 15.09
CA ILE A 128 8.68 5.50 15.73
C ILE A 128 9.58 4.63 16.60
N GLN A 129 10.74 4.23 16.08
CA GLN A 129 11.71 3.41 16.82
C GLN A 129 12.29 4.14 18.04
N ARG A 130 12.67 5.41 17.90
CA ARG A 130 13.17 6.24 19.01
C ARG A 130 12.12 6.40 20.12
N ALA A 131 10.85 6.44 19.74
CA ALA A 131 9.73 6.42 20.68
C ALA A 131 9.51 5.05 21.34
N ARG A 132 10.34 4.03 21.04
CA ARG A 132 10.30 2.65 21.56
C ARG A 132 9.05 1.85 21.16
N TYR A 133 8.44 2.19 20.02
CA TYR A 133 7.34 1.42 19.46
C TYR A 133 7.87 0.33 18.54
N ALA A 134 7.20 -0.84 18.58
CA ALA A 134 7.41 -1.87 17.59
C ALA A 134 6.95 -1.36 16.23
N LEU A 135 7.76 -1.58 15.19
CA LEU A 135 7.31 -1.32 13.82
C LEU A 135 6.23 -2.32 13.43
N PRO A 136 5.26 -1.92 12.59
CA PRO A 136 4.29 -2.86 12.06
C PRO A 136 4.98 -3.94 11.20
N PRO A 137 4.35 -5.12 11.06
CA PRO A 137 4.94 -6.22 10.30
C PRO A 137 5.14 -5.90 8.81
N ARG A 138 4.40 -4.95 8.25
CA ARG A 138 4.53 -4.50 6.86
C ARG A 138 5.05 -3.07 6.81
N LEU A 139 6.15 -2.87 6.12
CA LEU A 139 6.80 -1.57 5.98
C LEU A 139 7.12 -1.29 4.52
N THR A 140 6.69 -0.13 4.03
CA THR A 140 7.08 0.42 2.74
C THR A 140 7.86 1.71 2.94
N LEU A 141 9.04 1.76 2.34
CA LEU A 141 9.94 2.90 2.36
C LEU A 141 9.85 3.61 1.03
N HIS A 142 9.63 4.94 1.03
CA HIS A 142 9.62 5.76 -0.18
C HIS A 142 10.96 5.72 -0.92
N PHE A 143 12.05 5.82 -0.18
CA PHE A 143 13.42 5.80 -0.69
C PHE A 143 14.39 5.51 0.46
N TYR A 144 15.46 4.76 0.23
CA TYR A 144 16.39 4.37 1.30
C TYR A 144 17.46 5.43 1.62
N ALA A 145 17.98 6.14 0.62
CA ALA A 145 19.21 6.93 0.79
C ALA A 145 19.05 8.27 1.52
N GLU A 146 17.82 8.72 1.77
CA GLU A 146 17.54 9.88 2.64
C GLU A 146 18.10 9.70 4.08
N SER A 147 18.54 8.49 4.46
CA SER A 147 19.13 8.18 5.76
C SER A 147 20.60 8.58 5.93
N TRP A 148 21.36 8.84 4.85
CA TRP A 148 22.81 9.04 4.94
C TRP A 148 23.21 10.49 5.30
N ASP A 149 22.44 11.48 4.89
CA ASP A 149 22.89 12.89 4.91
C ASP A 149 22.70 13.60 6.27
N PHE A 150 21.86 13.09 7.18
CA PHE A 150 21.47 13.85 8.38
C PHE A 150 21.93 13.28 9.73
N ALA A 151 22.33 12.00 9.82
CA ALA A 151 22.59 11.34 11.10
C ALA A 151 24.02 10.83 11.31
N GLY A 152 24.93 10.96 10.34
CA GLY A 152 26.34 10.60 10.52
C GLY A 152 26.61 9.10 10.75
N GLY A 153 25.75 8.19 10.28
CA GLY A 153 26.07 6.76 10.30
C GLY A 153 25.04 5.84 9.63
N PRO A 154 25.48 4.79 8.88
CA PRO A 154 24.66 3.63 8.54
C PRO A 154 24.80 2.51 9.61
N PRO A 155 23.90 1.50 9.70
CA PRO A 155 22.75 1.20 8.85
C PRO A 155 21.46 0.92 9.68
N TRP A 156 20.52 1.87 9.69
CA TRP A 156 19.17 1.71 10.27
C TRP A 156 18.40 0.47 9.77
N ILE A 157 18.82 -0.14 8.66
CA ILE A 157 18.16 -1.34 8.14
C ILE A 157 18.19 -2.49 9.14
N GLU A 158 19.24 -2.62 9.96
CA GLU A 158 19.36 -3.62 11.02
C GLU A 158 18.34 -3.42 12.16
N THR A 159 17.84 -2.18 12.32
CA THR A 159 16.90 -1.84 13.39
C THR A 159 15.46 -2.15 13.03
N LEU A 160 15.17 -2.61 11.81
CA LEU A 160 13.83 -3.00 11.32
C LEU A 160 13.29 -4.30 11.97
N ASN A 161 13.65 -4.57 13.21
CA ASN A 161 13.21 -5.74 13.96
C ASN A 161 11.68 -5.75 14.08
N GLY A 162 11.08 -6.91 13.81
CA GLY A 162 9.63 -7.12 13.81
C GLY A 162 8.97 -6.88 12.45
N VAL A 163 9.65 -6.21 11.51
CA VAL A 163 9.21 -6.13 10.12
C VAL A 163 9.40 -7.49 9.47
N THR A 164 8.33 -7.99 8.83
CA THR A 164 8.31 -9.27 8.10
C THR A 164 8.22 -9.08 6.59
N HIS A 165 7.55 -8.00 6.16
CA HIS A 165 7.36 -7.62 4.76
C HIS A 165 7.95 -6.22 4.58
N LEU A 166 9.04 -6.13 3.82
CA LEU A 166 9.74 -4.87 3.55
C LEU A 166 9.69 -4.55 2.06
N ARG A 167 9.21 -3.36 1.73
CA ARG A 167 9.22 -2.81 0.39
C ARG A 167 10.06 -1.57 0.37
N ILE A 168 10.92 -1.46 -0.62
CA ILE A 168 11.75 -0.29 -0.86
C ILE A 168 11.36 0.25 -2.23
N ASN A 169 10.64 1.36 -2.23
CA ASN A 169 10.44 2.17 -3.42
C ASN A 169 11.75 2.87 -3.77
N ASP A 170 11.92 3.14 -5.06
CA ASP A 170 13.10 3.79 -5.60
C ASP A 170 14.41 3.12 -5.16
N TYR A 171 14.43 1.78 -5.13
CA TYR A 171 15.56 1.03 -4.62
C TYR A 171 16.82 1.22 -5.46
N SER A 172 17.96 1.38 -4.76
CA SER A 172 19.29 1.54 -5.32
C SER A 172 20.28 0.63 -4.62
N ALA A 173 20.96 -0.23 -5.40
CA ALA A 173 21.90 -1.23 -4.90
C ALA A 173 23.20 -0.64 -4.30
N TYR A 174 23.48 0.64 -4.54
CA TYR A 174 24.64 1.34 -3.95
C TYR A 174 24.37 1.89 -2.57
N GLU A 175 23.10 2.20 -2.29
CA GLU A 175 22.72 2.96 -1.10
C GLU A 175 22.18 2.03 -0.02
N CYS A 176 21.56 0.91 -0.41
CA CYS A 176 20.91 -0.01 0.52
C CYS A 176 21.69 -1.33 0.69
N PRO A 177 22.35 -1.57 1.84
CA PRO A 177 23.05 -2.83 2.12
C PRO A 177 22.06 -3.91 2.57
N LEU A 178 21.44 -4.61 1.61
CA LEU A 178 20.44 -5.65 1.89
C LEU A 178 20.98 -6.81 2.74
N GLU A 179 22.29 -7.04 2.73
CA GLU A 179 22.93 -8.08 3.54
C GLU A 179 22.76 -7.85 5.04
N LEU A 180 22.43 -6.63 5.45
CA LEU A 180 22.25 -6.21 6.84
C LEU A 180 20.78 -6.29 7.30
N LEU A 181 19.85 -6.74 6.45
CA LEU A 181 18.45 -6.94 6.84
C LEU A 181 18.31 -7.82 8.10
N PRO A 182 17.35 -7.54 9.00
CA PRO A 182 17.12 -8.39 10.15
C PRO A 182 16.46 -9.70 9.70
N ALA A 183 16.72 -10.78 10.44
CA ALA A 183 16.19 -12.11 10.13
C ALA A 183 14.66 -12.20 10.16
N SER A 184 13.98 -11.21 10.77
CA SER A 184 12.52 -11.12 10.76
C SER A 184 11.95 -10.86 9.36
N VAL A 185 12.72 -10.26 8.45
CA VAL A 185 12.28 -9.99 7.08
C VAL A 185 12.26 -11.29 6.28
N THR A 186 11.06 -11.68 5.85
CA THR A 186 10.82 -12.88 5.06
C THR A 186 10.38 -12.55 3.63
N HIS A 187 9.76 -11.38 3.43
CA HIS A 187 9.31 -10.92 2.13
C HIS A 187 9.95 -9.57 1.82
N LEU A 188 10.64 -9.50 0.68
CA LEU A 188 11.33 -8.30 0.22
C LEU A 188 10.80 -7.88 -1.15
N VAL A 189 10.39 -6.63 -1.30
CA VAL A 189 10.02 -6.02 -2.59
C VAL A 189 11.00 -4.91 -2.91
N LEU A 190 11.70 -5.03 -4.03
CA LEU A 190 12.63 -4.04 -4.55
C LEU A 190 11.98 -3.39 -5.77
N ALA A 191 11.35 -2.23 -5.57
CA ALA A 191 10.80 -1.46 -6.68
C ALA A 191 11.92 -0.62 -7.27
N LEU A 192 12.42 -1.07 -8.42
CA LEU A 192 13.49 -0.40 -9.14
C LEU A 192 12.89 0.82 -9.81
N SER A 193 13.46 1.99 -9.54
CA SER A 193 13.08 3.20 -10.24
C SER A 193 14.29 3.93 -10.79
N ARG A 194 14.02 4.73 -11.82
CA ARG A 194 14.96 5.77 -12.23
C ARG A 194 14.91 6.84 -11.15
N ARG A 195 16.04 7.16 -10.52
CA ARG A 195 16.15 8.31 -9.60
C ARG A 195 15.35 9.47 -10.22
N PRO A 196 14.30 10.00 -9.56
CA PRO A 196 13.30 10.84 -10.22
C PRO A 196 13.86 12.12 -10.87
N ASN A 197 15.11 12.49 -10.56
CA ASN A 197 15.78 13.67 -11.09
C ASN A 197 17.10 13.38 -11.84
N SER A 198 17.45 12.13 -12.11
CA SER A 198 18.68 11.81 -12.83
C SER A 198 18.35 11.39 -14.27
N ASN A 199 18.72 12.22 -15.24
CA ASN A 199 18.69 11.84 -16.66
C ASN A 199 19.65 10.67 -16.99
N THR A 200 20.41 10.18 -16.01
CA THR A 200 21.26 9.00 -16.16
C THR A 200 20.41 7.78 -16.49
N PRO A 201 20.70 7.07 -17.60
CA PRO A 201 20.11 5.76 -17.85
C PRO A 201 20.54 4.78 -16.76
N TRP A 202 19.74 3.73 -16.54
CA TRP A 202 20.17 2.61 -15.70
C TRP A 202 21.44 2.02 -16.32
N GLY A 203 22.52 1.95 -15.55
CA GLY A 203 23.82 1.45 -16.01
C GLY A 203 23.97 -0.04 -15.76
N ASP A 204 24.81 -0.71 -16.55
CA ASP A 204 25.12 -2.13 -16.35
C ASP A 204 25.74 -2.39 -14.96
N GLU A 205 26.51 -1.42 -14.44
CA GLU A 205 27.08 -1.46 -13.08
C GLU A 205 26.00 -1.60 -11.98
N TYR A 206 24.85 -0.91 -12.14
CA TYR A 206 23.72 -1.04 -11.20
C TYR A 206 23.09 -2.43 -11.26
N THR A 207 23.02 -3.02 -12.46
CA THR A 207 22.48 -4.37 -12.65
C THR A 207 23.38 -5.40 -11.98
N VAL A 208 24.69 -5.32 -12.21
CA VAL A 208 25.68 -6.20 -11.56
C VAL A 208 25.63 -6.04 -10.04
N LYS A 209 25.51 -4.80 -9.55
CA LYS A 209 25.43 -4.56 -8.11
C LYS A 209 24.14 -5.12 -7.48
N LEU A 210 23.00 -4.95 -8.16
CA LEU A 210 21.73 -5.54 -7.75
C LEU A 210 21.85 -7.06 -7.67
N GLU A 211 22.43 -7.68 -8.70
CA GLU A 211 22.69 -9.11 -8.73
C GLU A 211 23.54 -9.58 -7.55
N ASP A 212 24.68 -8.93 -7.30
CA ASP A 212 25.58 -9.29 -6.21
C ASP A 212 24.83 -9.26 -4.87
N GLN A 213 24.00 -8.23 -4.65
CA GLN A 213 23.23 -8.11 -3.42
C GLN A 213 22.16 -9.20 -3.31
N VAL A 214 21.40 -9.46 -4.38
CA VAL A 214 20.37 -10.50 -4.41
C VAL A 214 21.00 -11.88 -4.18
N THR A 215 22.13 -12.16 -4.83
CA THR A 215 22.88 -13.41 -4.64
C THR A 215 23.30 -13.58 -3.19
N ARG A 216 23.85 -12.52 -2.56
CA ARG A 216 24.31 -12.55 -1.17
C ARG A 216 23.16 -12.76 -0.19
N ILE A 217 22.02 -12.11 -0.37
CA ILE A 217 20.89 -12.29 0.55
C ILE A 217 20.22 -13.65 0.40
N LEU A 218 20.18 -14.21 -0.81
CA LEU A 218 19.63 -15.54 -1.05
C LEU A 218 20.56 -16.65 -0.50
N ALA A 219 21.87 -16.47 -0.61
CA ALA A 219 22.86 -17.40 -0.06
C ALA A 219 23.04 -17.28 1.47
N SER A 220 22.57 -16.18 2.08
CA SER A 220 22.74 -15.92 3.50
C SER A 220 21.88 -16.86 4.35
N SER A 221 22.52 -17.69 5.18
CA SER A 221 21.83 -18.54 6.15
C SER A 221 21.19 -17.76 7.30
N ARG A 222 21.58 -16.49 7.48
CA ARG A 222 21.02 -15.58 8.49
C ARG A 222 19.63 -15.10 8.10
N LEU A 223 19.37 -14.98 6.80
CA LEU A 223 18.11 -14.47 6.28
C LEU A 223 17.18 -15.63 5.94
N HIS A 224 15.96 -15.58 6.46
CA HIS A 224 14.92 -16.55 6.16
C HIS A 224 13.96 -16.00 5.11
N LEU A 225 14.52 -15.44 4.03
CA LEU A 225 13.72 -14.92 2.92
C LEU A 225 12.91 -16.06 2.32
N ALA A 226 11.59 -15.89 2.32
CA ALA A 226 10.63 -16.71 1.61
C ALA A 226 10.42 -16.18 0.19
N ARG A 227 10.57 -14.86 -0.01
CA ARG A 227 10.36 -14.21 -1.32
C ARG A 227 11.17 -12.93 -1.47
N VAL A 228 11.74 -12.76 -2.66
CA VAL A 228 12.33 -11.52 -3.16
C VAL A 228 11.63 -11.18 -4.48
N LEU A 229 10.86 -10.09 -4.50
CA LEU A 229 10.18 -9.58 -5.68
C LEU A 229 10.94 -8.37 -6.22
N ILE A 230 11.40 -8.46 -7.46
CA ILE A 230 11.94 -7.32 -8.19
C ILE A 230 10.78 -6.71 -8.99
N SER A 231 10.42 -5.47 -8.70
CA SER A 231 9.37 -4.75 -9.43
C SER A 231 10.00 -3.78 -10.41
N LEU A 232 9.60 -3.89 -11.69
CA LEU A 232 10.11 -3.12 -12.82
C LEU A 232 9.10 -2.08 -13.32
N ASN A 233 8.00 -1.88 -12.58
CA ASN A 233 6.81 -1.18 -13.03
C ASN A 233 7.05 0.31 -13.38
N ASP A 234 8.10 0.91 -12.81
CA ASP A 234 8.47 2.32 -13.01
C ASP A 234 9.73 2.47 -13.90
N MET A 235 10.23 1.38 -14.49
CA MET A 235 11.39 1.40 -15.37
C MET A 235 11.02 1.63 -16.83
N GLN A 236 11.97 2.19 -17.59
CA GLN A 236 11.85 2.22 -19.05
C GLN A 236 11.85 0.79 -19.60
N PRO A 237 11.01 0.46 -20.59
CA PRO A 237 10.90 -0.91 -21.11
C PRO A 237 12.24 -1.52 -21.52
N GLY A 238 13.13 -0.75 -22.14
CA GLY A 238 14.46 -1.22 -22.54
C GLY A 238 15.36 -1.59 -21.35
N ASP A 239 15.35 -0.78 -20.28
CA ASP A 239 16.11 -1.07 -19.08
C ASP A 239 15.55 -2.29 -18.34
N ALA A 240 14.22 -2.41 -18.24
CA ALA A 240 13.54 -3.55 -17.64
C ALA A 240 13.90 -4.87 -18.37
N ILE A 241 13.86 -4.88 -19.71
CA ILE A 241 14.23 -6.04 -20.52
C ILE A 241 15.69 -6.43 -20.26
N ARG A 242 16.61 -5.47 -20.21
CA ARG A 242 18.03 -5.74 -19.97
C ARG A 242 18.26 -6.34 -18.58
N ILE A 243 17.62 -5.80 -17.54
CA ILE A 243 17.72 -6.33 -16.17
C ILE A 243 17.15 -7.75 -16.11
N LEU A 244 15.98 -7.99 -16.70
CA LEU A 244 15.39 -9.32 -16.77
C LEU A 244 16.30 -10.33 -17.46
N ALA A 245 16.89 -9.96 -18.59
CA ALA A 245 17.82 -10.81 -19.31
C ALA A 245 19.03 -11.16 -18.44
N HIS A 246 19.61 -10.16 -17.76
CA HIS A 246 20.73 -10.35 -16.85
C HIS A 246 20.38 -11.27 -15.68
N MET A 247 19.28 -10.99 -14.98
CA MET A 247 18.82 -11.80 -13.85
C MET A 247 18.55 -13.26 -14.26
N ARG A 248 17.95 -13.48 -15.45
CA ARG A 248 17.71 -14.84 -15.96
C ARG A 248 18.99 -15.59 -16.30
N GLN A 249 20.01 -14.88 -16.78
CA GLN A 249 21.31 -15.46 -17.09
C GLN A 249 22.05 -15.85 -15.81
N THR A 250 22.04 -14.99 -14.80
CA THR A 250 22.76 -15.23 -13.55
C THR A 250 22.09 -16.31 -12.71
N PHE A 251 20.79 -16.17 -12.48
CA PHE A 251 20.01 -17.12 -11.70
C PHE A 251 19.45 -18.15 -12.64
N ASP A 252 20.28 -18.94 -13.32
CA ASP A 252 19.79 -19.82 -14.38
C ASP A 252 18.65 -20.76 -13.92
N ALA A 253 17.86 -21.28 -14.88
CA ALA A 253 16.75 -22.17 -14.56
C ALA A 253 17.19 -23.49 -13.90
N SER A 254 18.49 -23.82 -13.87
CA SER A 254 19.00 -25.01 -13.18
C SER A 254 19.27 -24.74 -11.69
N SER A 255 19.58 -23.49 -11.33
CA SER A 255 19.78 -23.01 -9.97
C SER A 255 18.48 -22.70 -9.22
N CYS A 256 17.39 -22.45 -9.96
CA CYS A 256 15.98 -22.41 -9.51
C CYS A 256 15.75 -21.98 -8.05
N ASP A 257 16.19 -20.78 -7.68
CA ASP A 257 15.77 -20.21 -6.41
C ASP A 257 14.30 -19.78 -6.50
N ALA A 258 13.40 -20.65 -6.01
CA ALA A 258 11.95 -20.45 -6.03
C ALA A 258 11.49 -19.18 -5.28
N ARG A 259 12.40 -18.55 -4.51
CA ARG A 259 12.14 -17.33 -3.77
C ARG A 259 12.24 -16.08 -4.66
N LEU A 260 12.86 -16.16 -5.85
CA LEU A 260 13.07 -15.00 -6.72
C LEU A 260 11.93 -14.80 -7.73
N TRP A 261 11.29 -13.63 -7.64
CA TRP A 261 10.11 -13.25 -8.40
C TRP A 261 10.31 -11.92 -9.10
N VAL A 262 9.57 -11.70 -10.18
CA VAL A 262 9.58 -10.45 -10.92
C VAL A 262 8.16 -9.98 -11.24
N ASP A 263 7.95 -8.67 -11.11
CA ASP A 263 6.74 -7.98 -11.54
C ASP A 263 7.09 -7.03 -12.71
N GLU A 264 6.48 -7.31 -13.85
CA GLU A 264 6.64 -6.59 -15.11
C GLU A 264 5.38 -5.76 -15.46
N SER A 265 4.42 -5.65 -14.52
CA SER A 265 3.17 -4.96 -14.77
C SER A 265 3.42 -3.47 -15.03
N SER A 266 3.26 -3.08 -16.30
CA SER A 266 3.32 -1.68 -16.69
C SER A 266 2.06 -0.98 -16.19
N THR A 267 2.16 -0.37 -15.00
CA THR A 267 1.12 0.55 -14.49
C THR A 267 1.38 1.94 -15.06
N GLN A 268 1.37 2.05 -16.39
CA GLN A 268 1.47 3.33 -17.09
C GLN A 268 0.21 4.17 -16.78
N GLY A 269 0.43 5.43 -16.40
CA GLY A 269 -0.64 6.43 -16.26
C GLY A 269 -1.07 6.77 -14.84
N LEU A 270 -0.56 6.07 -13.82
CA LEU A 270 -0.77 6.44 -12.41
C LEU A 270 0.52 7.01 -11.83
N SER A 271 0.44 8.15 -11.15
CA SER A 271 1.54 8.67 -10.35
C SER A 271 1.88 7.74 -9.17
N ALA A 272 3.10 7.80 -8.64
CA ALA A 272 3.50 7.01 -7.47
C ALA A 272 2.54 7.17 -6.28
N GLY A 273 2.06 8.40 -6.05
CA GLY A 273 1.04 8.67 -5.02
C GLY A 273 -0.31 8.02 -5.32
N GLU A 274 -0.72 7.94 -6.59
CA GLU A 274 -1.95 7.23 -6.99
C GLU A 274 -1.80 5.71 -6.85
N LYS A 275 -0.63 5.14 -7.15
CA LYS A 275 -0.35 3.72 -6.94
C LYS A 275 -0.40 3.33 -5.46
N GLU A 276 0.12 4.18 -4.58
CA GLU A 276 0.03 3.99 -3.12
C GLU A 276 -1.40 4.17 -2.58
N LEU A 277 -2.23 4.97 -3.27
CA LEU A 277 -3.64 5.19 -2.92
C LEU A 277 -4.54 3.99 -3.22
N LEU A 278 -4.16 3.15 -4.19
CA LEU A 278 -5.01 2.07 -4.73
C LEU A 278 -5.00 0.79 -3.89
N ASP A 279 -3.94 0.53 -3.13
CA ASP A 279 -3.91 -0.58 -2.17
C ASP A 279 -3.64 -0.05 -0.76
N PRO A 280 -4.69 0.35 -0.01
CA PRO A 280 -4.55 0.84 1.36
C PRO A 280 -3.92 -0.18 2.31
N ALA A 281 -3.91 -1.48 1.98
CA ALA A 281 -3.30 -2.54 2.79
C ALA A 281 -1.93 -3.01 2.24
N GLN A 282 -1.57 -2.53 1.04
CA GLN A 282 -0.48 -2.98 0.19
C GLN A 282 -0.41 -4.51 0.01
N THR A 283 -1.50 -5.23 0.29
CA THR A 283 -1.49 -6.69 0.39
C THR A 283 -1.25 -7.35 -0.96
N GLU A 284 -1.84 -6.81 -2.03
CA GLU A 284 -1.73 -7.38 -3.36
C GLU A 284 -0.29 -7.28 -3.88
N ILE A 285 0.39 -6.17 -3.57
CA ILE A 285 1.74 -5.86 -4.06
C ILE A 285 2.77 -6.87 -3.56
N TRP A 286 2.63 -7.37 -2.33
CA TRP A 286 3.56 -8.37 -1.77
C TRP A 286 3.53 -9.71 -2.51
N TYR A 287 2.42 -9.99 -3.19
CA TYR A 287 2.20 -11.27 -3.85
C TYR A 287 2.07 -11.17 -5.37
N ALA A 288 2.14 -9.96 -5.93
CA ALA A 288 2.13 -9.69 -7.36
C ALA A 288 3.37 -10.23 -8.10
N GLY A 289 3.25 -10.39 -9.41
CA GLY A 289 4.31 -10.90 -10.28
C GLY A 289 4.33 -12.42 -10.41
N ARG A 290 5.45 -12.94 -10.92
CA ARG A 290 5.65 -14.38 -11.20
C ARG A 290 7.07 -14.82 -10.82
N PRO A 291 7.32 -16.13 -10.62
CA PRO A 291 8.69 -16.64 -10.48
C PRO A 291 9.53 -16.22 -11.69
N LEU A 292 10.81 -15.88 -11.45
CA LEU A 292 11.74 -15.44 -12.51
C LEU A 292 11.77 -16.43 -13.70
N HIS A 293 11.74 -17.72 -13.39
CA HIS A 293 11.63 -18.84 -14.32
C HIS A 293 10.29 -19.54 -14.18
N SER A 294 9.23 -18.85 -14.59
CA SER A 294 7.95 -19.51 -14.87
C SER A 294 7.87 -19.80 -16.37
N GLN A 295 7.35 -20.97 -16.75
CA GLN A 295 6.96 -21.21 -18.13
C GLN A 295 5.94 -20.13 -18.48
N SER A 296 6.22 -19.31 -19.49
CA SER A 296 5.27 -18.32 -20.00
C SER A 296 3.99 -19.07 -20.35
N SER A 297 2.92 -18.85 -19.58
CA SER A 297 1.59 -19.31 -19.98
C SER A 297 1.33 -18.74 -21.37
N PRO A 298 0.91 -19.56 -22.35
CA PRO A 298 0.52 -19.03 -23.64
C PRO A 298 -0.62 -18.03 -23.41
N SER A 299 -0.40 -16.80 -23.85
CA SER A 299 -1.43 -15.76 -23.86
C SER A 299 -2.64 -16.29 -24.64
N PRO A 300 -3.89 -16.09 -24.15
CA PRO A 300 -5.08 -16.35 -24.96
C PRO A 300 -5.15 -15.44 -26.18
#